data_AF-A0A7S2DDM7-F1
#
_entry.id   AF-A0A7S2DDM7-F1
#
_cell.length_a   1.000
_cell.length_b   1.000
_cell.length_c   1.000
_cell.angle_alpha   90.00
_cell.angle_beta   90.00
_cell.angle_gamma   90.00
#
_symmetry.space_group_name_H-M   'P 1'
#
loop_
_entity.id
_entity.type
_entity.pdbx_description
1 polymer ?
#
loop_
_entity_poly.entity_id
_entity_poly.type
_entity_poly.pdbx_seq_one_letter_code
_entity_poly.pdbx_strand_id
1 'polypeptide(L)'
;GLSLNRFSHHAQGYAGPTLLLVLTEEGETYGAYIDAPLKPSDTYFGGPNCFLFTLLPAVHIYEPIGISKNYVLYNPPQTGQLASSAYFSKSQAGSLPEVIAFGGQPIRCRMSLEDDLNSIRWHTSCTTYAAHPVASGGPAEGSRKVRAIELWGCGGASAEKVRKEIVERRMRDASRAGKVDRAAMFGIGGGDWREEDNPDRMILETAGAHTFYSAQLEKLPNDDPNAKER
;
A
#
# COMPACT_ATOMS: atom_id res chain seq x y z
N GLY A 1 -14.84 -3.27 -10.14
CA GLY A 1 -14.67 -4.52 -9.37
C GLY A 1 -14.46 -4.16 -7.92
N LEU A 2 -15.15 -4.85 -7.01
CA LEU A 2 -15.07 -4.61 -5.57
C LEU A 2 -13.95 -5.48 -5.01
N SER A 3 -12.80 -4.87 -4.72
CA SER A 3 -11.74 -5.47 -3.90
C SER A 3 -10.85 -4.37 -3.38
N LEU A 4 -10.36 -4.54 -2.15
CA LEU A 4 -9.48 -3.57 -1.52
C LEU A 4 -8.18 -3.39 -2.31
N ASN A 5 -7.65 -4.44 -2.92
CA ASN A 5 -6.48 -4.34 -3.81
C ASN A 5 -6.73 -3.41 -5.01
N ARG A 6 -7.88 -3.57 -5.69
CA ARG A 6 -8.21 -2.73 -6.85
C ARG A 6 -8.48 -1.29 -6.43
N PHE A 7 -9.20 -1.10 -5.31
CA PHE A 7 -9.38 0.23 -4.71
C PHE A 7 -8.02 0.89 -4.46
N SER A 8 -7.08 0.15 -3.86
CA SER A 8 -5.73 0.63 -3.57
C SER A 8 -4.99 1.08 -4.81
N HIS A 9 -5.03 0.26 -5.86
CA HIS A 9 -4.39 0.60 -7.13
C HIS A 9 -4.91 1.93 -7.73
N HIS A 10 -6.20 2.25 -7.56
CA HIS A 10 -6.80 3.48 -8.08
C HIS A 10 -6.65 4.70 -7.15
N ALA A 11 -6.64 4.49 -5.84
CA ALA A 11 -6.56 5.54 -4.84
C ALA A 11 -5.11 5.98 -4.56
N GLN A 12 -4.13 5.10 -4.77
CA GLN A 12 -2.74 5.37 -4.45
C GLN A 12 -2.15 6.50 -5.30
N GLY A 13 -1.30 7.33 -4.68
CA GLY A 13 -0.59 8.43 -5.34
C GLY A 13 -1.37 9.73 -5.39
N TYR A 14 -2.60 9.75 -4.87
CA TYR A 14 -3.32 11.00 -4.67
C TYR A 14 -2.83 11.71 -3.40
N ALA A 15 -2.31 12.93 -3.56
CA ALA A 15 -1.58 13.66 -2.52
C ALA A 15 -2.41 14.70 -1.75
N GLY A 16 -3.74 14.58 -1.77
CA GLY A 16 -4.65 15.52 -1.09
C GLY A 16 -5.68 14.82 -0.20
N PRO A 17 -6.55 15.62 0.45
CA PRO A 17 -7.69 15.09 1.21
C PRO A 17 -8.67 14.35 0.32
N THR A 18 -9.34 13.34 0.86
CA THR A 18 -10.32 12.53 0.12
C THR A 18 -11.66 12.44 0.85
N LEU A 19 -12.72 12.27 0.07
CA LEU A 19 -14.07 12.04 0.55
C LEU A 19 -14.52 10.64 0.10
N LEU A 20 -14.73 9.76 1.07
CA LEU A 20 -15.25 8.41 0.87
C LEU A 20 -16.78 8.42 1.06
N LEU A 21 -17.50 7.86 0.08
CA LEU A 21 -18.94 7.64 0.13
C LEU A 21 -19.22 6.15 -0.02
N VAL A 22 -20.09 5.63 0.84
CA VAL A 22 -20.53 4.24 0.84
C VAL A 22 -22.05 4.22 0.84
N LEU A 23 -22.60 3.66 -0.23
CA LEU A 23 -24.02 3.50 -0.44
C LEU A 23 -24.40 2.04 -0.22
N THR A 24 -25.35 1.77 0.66
CA THR A 24 -25.76 0.39 0.97
C THR A 24 -26.89 -0.10 0.06
N GLU A 25 -27.14 -1.41 0.05
CA GLU A 25 -28.30 -2.01 -0.63
C GLU A 25 -29.63 -1.52 -0.04
N GLU A 26 -29.64 -1.20 1.26
CA GLU A 26 -30.80 -0.67 1.99
C GLU A 26 -31.02 0.84 1.75
N GLY A 27 -30.17 1.49 0.94
CA GLY A 27 -30.29 2.92 0.60
C GLY A 27 -29.73 3.88 1.65
N GLU A 28 -29.07 3.37 2.69
CA GLU A 28 -28.33 4.18 3.66
C GLU A 28 -27.04 4.69 3.01
N THR A 29 -26.58 5.87 3.43
CA THR A 29 -25.33 6.45 2.93
C THR A 29 -24.44 6.88 4.07
N TYR A 30 -23.25 6.29 4.12
CA TYR A 30 -22.20 6.55 5.08
C TYR A 30 -21.02 7.19 4.36
N GLY A 31 -20.18 7.90 5.10
CA GLY A 31 -18.97 8.45 4.51
C GLY A 31 -17.95 8.92 5.54
N ALA A 32 -16.78 9.22 5.00
CA ALA A 32 -15.67 9.76 5.74
C ALA A 32 -14.96 10.82 4.92
N TYR A 33 -14.60 11.92 5.56
CA TYR A 33 -13.60 12.84 5.04
C TYR A 33 -12.25 12.53 5.69
N ILE A 34 -11.22 12.40 4.84
CA ILE A 34 -9.85 12.10 5.24
C ILE A 34 -9.02 13.33 4.91
N ASP A 35 -8.48 13.99 5.92
CA ASP A 35 -7.72 15.25 5.78
C ASP A 35 -6.26 15.06 5.35
N ALA A 36 -5.86 13.81 5.08
CA ALA A 36 -4.51 13.42 4.70
C ALA A 36 -4.51 12.55 3.44
N PRO A 37 -3.38 12.48 2.71
CA PRO A 37 -3.24 11.53 1.62
C PRO A 37 -3.51 10.09 2.08
N LEU A 38 -4.24 9.33 1.26
CA LEU A 38 -4.54 7.94 1.57
C LEU A 38 -3.23 7.12 1.56
N LYS A 39 -2.84 6.62 2.73
CA LYS A 39 -1.56 5.93 2.95
C LYS A 39 -1.79 4.51 3.43
N PRO A 40 -1.41 3.48 2.65
CA PRO A 40 -1.31 2.12 3.17
C PRO A 40 -0.42 2.07 4.41
N SER A 41 -0.94 1.59 5.52
CA SER A 41 -0.20 1.43 6.77
C SER A 41 -0.89 0.42 7.69
N ASP A 42 -0.07 -0.24 8.47
CA ASP A 42 -0.41 -1.00 9.67
C ASP A 42 -0.70 -0.11 10.89
N THR A 43 -0.72 1.22 10.74
CA THR A 43 -0.97 2.18 11.84
C THR A 43 -1.98 3.24 11.41
N TYR A 44 -2.59 3.91 12.40
CA TYR A 44 -3.53 5.00 12.14
C TYR A 44 -2.82 6.25 11.61
N PHE A 45 -3.48 6.96 10.69
CA PHE A 45 -3.07 8.24 10.14
C PHE A 45 -4.27 9.19 10.03
N GLY A 46 -4.03 10.41 9.52
CA GLY A 46 -5.01 11.49 9.46
C GLY A 46 -4.88 12.45 10.65
N GLY A 47 -5.69 13.49 10.64
CA GLY A 47 -5.68 14.57 11.61
C GLY A 47 -7.06 14.90 12.17
N PRO A 48 -7.13 15.96 13.00
CA PRO A 48 -8.37 16.35 13.68
C PRO A 48 -9.45 16.89 12.74
N ASN A 49 -9.14 17.14 11.45
CA ASN A 49 -10.12 17.56 10.48
C ASN A 49 -10.80 16.37 9.78
N CYS A 50 -10.36 15.13 10.02
CA CYS A 50 -11.11 13.94 9.61
C CYS A 50 -12.47 13.93 10.29
N PHE A 51 -13.53 13.58 9.58
CA PHE A 51 -14.85 13.39 10.17
C PHE A 51 -15.60 12.28 9.45
N LEU A 52 -16.54 11.66 10.17
CA LEU A 52 -17.49 10.73 9.57
C LEU A 52 -18.80 11.44 9.33
N PHE A 53 -19.61 10.91 8.42
CA PHE A 53 -20.95 11.43 8.21
C PHE A 53 -21.90 10.37 7.70
N THR A 54 -23.19 10.63 7.84
CA THR A 54 -24.25 9.96 7.10
C THR A 54 -24.98 10.98 6.25
N LEU A 55 -25.57 10.56 5.12
CA LEU A 55 -26.41 11.41 4.27
C LEU A 55 -27.87 10.95 4.22
N LEU A 56 -28.09 9.63 4.19
CA LEU A 56 -29.42 9.02 4.15
C LEU A 56 -29.55 8.01 5.30
N PRO A 57 -30.70 7.98 6.00
CA PRO A 57 -31.91 8.77 5.76
C PRO A 57 -31.82 10.24 6.25
N ALA A 58 -30.81 10.59 7.03
CA ALA A 58 -30.60 11.94 7.55
C ALA A 58 -29.12 12.32 7.55
N VAL A 59 -28.85 13.60 7.31
CA VAL A 59 -27.50 14.15 7.31
C VAL A 59 -27.01 14.36 8.74
N HIS A 60 -25.91 13.71 9.08
CA HIS A 60 -25.23 13.89 10.36
C HIS A 60 -23.72 13.89 10.15
N ILE A 61 -23.00 14.71 10.91
CA ILE A 61 -21.54 14.78 10.93
C ILE A 61 -21.06 14.34 12.32
N TYR A 62 -20.05 13.48 12.36
CA TYR A 62 -19.41 12.98 13.56
C TYR A 62 -17.95 13.44 13.57
N GLU A 63 -17.71 14.56 14.24
CA GLU A 63 -16.39 15.16 14.38
C GLU A 63 -15.54 14.41 15.42
N PRO A 64 -14.20 14.53 15.37
CA PRO A 64 -13.34 13.97 16.40
C PRO A 64 -13.53 14.62 17.77
N ILE A 65 -13.56 13.82 18.82
CA ILE A 65 -13.75 14.27 20.22
C ILE A 65 -12.45 14.42 21.01
N GLY A 66 -11.29 14.17 20.39
CA GLY A 66 -9.97 14.41 20.98
C GLY A 66 -9.48 13.37 22.00
N ILE A 67 -10.27 12.33 22.32
CA ILE A 67 -9.86 11.27 23.26
C ILE A 67 -8.80 10.33 22.64
N SER A 68 -9.01 9.93 21.38
CA SER A 68 -8.08 9.09 20.62
C SER A 68 -7.74 9.72 19.27
N LYS A 69 -6.53 9.46 18.77
CA LYS A 69 -6.03 9.91 17.45
C LYS A 69 -6.15 8.82 16.37
N ASN A 70 -6.98 7.81 16.61
CA ASN A 70 -7.19 6.69 15.70
C ASN A 70 -8.12 7.08 14.53
N TYR A 71 -7.75 8.08 13.72
CA TYR A 71 -8.66 8.66 12.71
C TYR A 71 -8.97 7.70 11.56
N VAL A 72 -7.94 7.23 10.87
CA VAL A 72 -8.06 6.34 9.70
C VAL A 72 -7.01 5.24 9.77
N LEU A 73 -7.42 4.00 9.54
CA LEU A 73 -6.55 2.85 9.33
C LEU A 73 -6.82 2.33 7.92
N TYR A 74 -5.78 2.18 7.11
CA TYR A 74 -5.90 1.65 5.76
C TYR A 74 -4.82 0.61 5.53
N ASN A 75 -5.20 -0.65 5.69
CA ASN A 75 -4.32 -1.78 5.53
C ASN A 75 -4.81 -2.62 4.33
N PRO A 76 -4.36 -2.33 3.10
CA PRO A 76 -4.72 -3.14 1.95
C PRO A 76 -3.99 -4.49 1.94
N PRO A 77 -4.46 -5.46 1.12
CA PRO A 77 -3.79 -6.74 0.94
C PRO A 77 -2.32 -6.55 0.56
N GLN A 78 -1.42 -7.11 1.37
CA GLN A 78 0.02 -7.08 1.10
C GLN A 78 0.36 -8.17 0.08
N THR A 79 0.27 -7.85 -1.21
CA THR A 79 0.78 -8.77 -2.24
C THR A 79 2.32 -8.74 -2.21
N GLY A 80 2.94 -9.84 -1.74
CA GLY A 80 4.38 -10.09 -1.91
C GLY A 80 5.32 -9.52 -0.84
N GLN A 81 4.83 -8.97 0.27
CA GLN A 81 5.64 -8.69 1.46
C GLN A 81 5.18 -9.61 2.59
N LEU A 82 6.14 -10.30 3.24
CA LEU A 82 5.84 -11.10 4.42
C LEU A 82 5.13 -10.20 5.44
N ALA A 83 3.91 -10.59 5.80
CA ALA A 83 3.18 -9.99 6.90
C ALA A 83 4.05 -10.07 8.16
N SER A 84 4.70 -8.95 8.52
CA SER A 84 5.33 -8.81 9.84
C SER A 84 4.20 -8.62 10.85
N SER A 85 3.71 -9.75 11.32
CA SER A 85 2.71 -9.94 12.37
C SER A 85 2.96 -9.03 13.58
N ALA A 86 1.98 -8.19 13.93
CA ALA A 86 1.64 -7.90 15.32
C ALA A 86 0.30 -7.15 15.46
N TYR A 87 -0.84 -7.87 15.46
CA TYR A 87 -2.03 -7.39 16.18
C TYR A 87 -2.42 -8.41 17.27
N PHE A 88 -1.59 -8.38 18.33
CA PHE A 88 -1.78 -8.90 19.69
C PHE A 88 -1.94 -10.41 19.94
N SER A 89 -0.81 -11.07 20.23
CA SER A 89 -0.48 -11.67 21.55
C SER A 89 0.57 -12.75 21.34
N LYS A 90 1.45 -13.00 22.33
CA LYS A 90 2.01 -14.34 22.53
C LYS A 90 0.84 -15.29 22.86
N SER A 91 0.04 -15.63 21.85
CA SER A 91 -0.92 -16.73 21.80
C SER A 91 -1.68 -16.62 20.47
N GLN A 92 -1.13 -17.23 19.43
CA GLN A 92 -1.74 -17.41 18.09
C GLN A 92 -1.87 -16.13 17.24
N ALA A 93 -0.76 -15.77 16.59
CA ALA A 93 -0.57 -14.59 15.75
C ALA A 93 -1.21 -14.72 14.36
N GLY A 94 -2.38 -14.10 14.16
CA GLY A 94 -2.96 -13.82 12.84
C GLY A 94 -2.58 -12.41 12.36
N SER A 95 -2.45 -12.21 11.05
CA SER A 95 -2.15 -10.91 10.44
C SER A 95 -3.22 -9.86 10.72
N LEU A 96 -2.87 -8.58 10.58
CA LEU A 96 -3.85 -7.50 10.53
C LEU A 96 -4.96 -7.82 9.52
N PRO A 97 -6.24 -7.52 9.83
CA PRO A 97 -7.28 -7.59 8.82
C PRO A 97 -6.98 -6.59 7.71
N GLU A 98 -7.22 -7.02 6.48
CA GLU A 98 -7.20 -6.17 5.30
C GLU A 98 -8.46 -5.29 5.35
N VAL A 99 -8.28 -3.99 5.58
CA VAL A 99 -9.40 -3.12 6.00
C VAL A 99 -9.17 -1.66 5.64
N ILE A 100 -10.26 -0.93 5.40
CA ILE A 100 -10.32 0.52 5.55
C ILE A 100 -11.22 0.81 6.75
N ALA A 101 -10.66 1.37 7.81
CA ALA A 101 -11.39 1.60 9.05
C ALA A 101 -11.15 2.99 9.62
N PHE A 102 -12.10 3.45 10.42
CA PHE A 102 -12.12 4.79 10.99
C PHE A 102 -12.51 4.70 12.45
N GLY A 103 -11.77 5.39 13.31
CA GLY A 103 -12.15 5.65 14.70
C GLY A 103 -12.16 4.42 15.60
N GLY A 104 -12.02 4.63 16.91
CA GLY A 104 -12.12 3.54 17.88
C GLY A 104 -10.85 2.70 17.96
N GLN A 105 -11.01 1.39 18.13
CA GLN A 105 -9.90 0.44 18.28
C GLN A 105 -9.89 -0.56 17.12
N PRO A 106 -8.76 -1.21 16.82
CA PRO A 106 -8.65 -2.13 15.67
C PRO A 106 -9.75 -3.21 15.64
N ILE A 107 -10.16 -3.72 16.80
CA ILE A 107 -11.20 -4.76 16.93
C ILE A 107 -12.62 -4.16 16.85
N ARG A 108 -12.79 -2.89 17.19
CA ARG A 108 -14.09 -2.20 17.23
C ARG A 108 -13.92 -0.78 16.71
N CYS A 109 -13.86 -0.69 15.39
CA CYS A 109 -13.76 0.59 14.70
C CYS A 109 -15.12 1.30 14.70
N ARG A 110 -15.14 2.62 14.54
CA ARG A 110 -16.41 3.36 14.37
C ARG A 110 -17.10 2.99 13.06
N MET A 111 -16.32 2.93 11.99
CA MET A 111 -16.73 2.52 10.66
C MET A 111 -15.64 1.65 10.06
N SER A 112 -15.98 0.54 9.39
CA SER A 112 -14.99 -0.28 8.68
C SER A 112 -15.56 -0.93 7.42
N LEU A 113 -14.73 -1.03 6.40
CA LEU A 113 -14.94 -1.79 5.16
C LEU A 113 -13.94 -2.94 5.13
N GLU A 114 -14.44 -4.16 4.97
CA GLU A 114 -13.65 -5.39 4.89
C GLU A 114 -12.92 -5.51 3.52
N ASP A 115 -12.11 -6.54 3.33
CA ASP A 115 -11.19 -6.72 2.19
C ASP A 115 -11.91 -6.83 0.83
N ASP A 116 -13.10 -7.42 0.85
CA ASP A 116 -13.95 -7.59 -0.32
C ASP A 116 -14.73 -6.33 -0.70
N LEU A 117 -14.75 -5.32 0.18
CA LEU A 117 -15.54 -4.10 0.05
C LEU A 117 -17.05 -4.33 -0.16
N ASN A 118 -17.56 -5.52 0.17
CA ASN A 118 -18.98 -5.86 0.03
C ASN A 118 -19.79 -5.52 1.28
N SER A 119 -19.12 -5.29 2.41
CA SER A 119 -19.80 -4.94 3.64
C SER A 119 -19.18 -3.72 4.33
N ILE A 120 -20.05 -2.88 4.88
CA ILE A 120 -19.70 -1.79 5.77
C ILE A 120 -20.24 -2.10 7.16
N ARG A 121 -19.37 -1.97 8.16
CA ARG A 121 -19.73 -2.08 9.57
C ARG A 121 -19.77 -0.71 10.22
N TRP A 122 -20.81 -0.46 11.01
CA TRP A 122 -21.00 0.78 11.75
C TRP A 122 -21.24 0.51 13.24
N HIS A 123 -20.65 1.34 14.09
CA HIS A 123 -20.85 1.32 15.54
C HIS A 123 -21.38 2.65 16.05
N THR A 124 -22.28 2.63 17.03
CA THR A 124 -22.98 3.83 17.53
C THR A 124 -22.11 4.77 18.37
N SER A 125 -20.95 4.30 18.86
CA SER A 125 -19.97 5.08 19.62
C SER A 125 -18.54 4.55 19.44
N CYS A 126 -17.55 5.40 19.66
CA CYS A 126 -16.14 5.04 19.71
C CYS A 126 -15.35 6.08 20.53
N THR A 127 -14.03 5.92 20.65
CA THR A 127 -13.15 6.87 21.36
C THR A 127 -12.56 7.98 20.49
N THR A 128 -12.86 8.01 19.18
CA THR A 128 -12.27 8.97 18.24
C THR A 128 -13.27 10.02 17.78
N TYR A 129 -14.44 9.59 17.31
CA TYR A 129 -15.50 10.42 16.75
C TYR A 129 -16.71 10.50 17.68
N ALA A 130 -17.48 11.59 17.56
CA ALA A 130 -18.65 11.84 18.37
C ALA A 130 -19.72 10.74 18.21
N ALA A 131 -20.40 10.43 19.30
CA ALA A 131 -21.58 9.57 19.26
C ALA A 131 -22.73 10.25 18.52
N HIS A 132 -23.73 9.47 18.12
CA HIS A 132 -24.95 10.06 17.56
C HIS A 132 -25.64 10.97 18.59
N PRO A 133 -26.06 12.20 18.22
CA PRO A 133 -26.66 13.14 19.18
C PRO A 133 -28.00 12.66 19.77
N VAL A 134 -28.72 11.80 19.05
CA VAL A 134 -30.02 11.23 19.47
C VAL A 134 -29.94 9.71 19.62
N ALA A 135 -30.38 9.18 20.76
CA ALA A 135 -30.32 7.74 21.09
C ALA A 135 -31.12 6.83 20.14
N SER A 136 -32.15 7.35 19.46
CA SER A 136 -33.10 6.58 18.64
C SER A 136 -33.18 7.03 17.17
N GLY A 137 -32.26 7.89 16.70
CA GLY A 137 -32.28 8.42 15.33
C GLY A 137 -31.04 8.13 14.49
N GLY A 138 -30.04 7.46 15.08
CA GLY A 138 -28.79 7.15 14.39
C GLY A 138 -28.85 5.88 13.55
N PRO A 139 -27.84 5.67 12.68
CA PRO A 139 -27.71 4.41 11.96
C PRO A 139 -27.57 3.26 12.95
N ALA A 140 -28.36 2.21 12.75
CA ALA A 140 -28.32 1.05 13.64
C ALA A 140 -26.96 0.34 13.56
N GLU A 141 -26.44 -0.07 14.72
CA GLU A 141 -25.19 -0.84 14.82
C GLU A 141 -25.27 -2.12 13.99
N GLY A 142 -24.18 -2.46 13.31
CA GLY A 142 -24.08 -3.71 12.56
C GLY A 142 -23.45 -3.56 11.18
N SER A 143 -23.57 -4.64 10.40
CA SER A 143 -23.07 -4.71 9.03
C SER A 143 -24.21 -4.44 8.03
N ARG A 144 -23.86 -3.87 6.88
CA ARG A 144 -24.73 -3.62 5.72
C ARG A 144 -24.02 -4.01 4.46
N LYS A 145 -24.78 -4.46 3.46
CA LYS A 145 -24.20 -4.75 2.14
C LYS A 145 -23.96 -3.46 1.38
N VAL A 146 -22.78 -3.36 0.79
CA VAL A 146 -22.35 -2.23 -0.02
C VAL A 146 -22.90 -2.41 -1.43
N ARG A 147 -23.64 -1.40 -1.89
CA ARG A 147 -24.08 -1.27 -3.28
C ARG A 147 -23.05 -0.54 -4.13
N ALA A 148 -22.48 0.54 -3.61
CA ALA A 148 -21.48 1.34 -4.31
C ALA A 148 -20.52 2.04 -3.34
N ILE A 149 -19.28 2.21 -3.79
CA ILE A 149 -18.27 3.02 -3.10
C ILE A 149 -17.73 4.05 -4.09
N GLU A 150 -17.65 5.29 -3.64
CA GLU A 150 -17.01 6.37 -4.38
C GLU A 150 -15.94 7.01 -3.53
N LEU A 151 -14.80 7.33 -4.15
CA LEU A 151 -13.71 8.06 -3.53
C LEU A 151 -13.42 9.31 -4.36
N TRP A 152 -13.61 10.47 -3.74
CA TRP A 152 -13.44 11.77 -4.38
C TRP A 152 -12.18 12.45 -3.84
N GLY A 153 -11.39 13.04 -4.74
CA GLY A 153 -10.24 13.86 -4.35
C GLY A 153 -10.64 15.33 -4.13
N CYS A 154 -10.27 15.90 -2.98
CA CYS A 154 -10.62 17.27 -2.56
C CYS A 154 -9.42 18.25 -2.53
N GLY A 155 -8.33 17.95 -3.22
CA GLY A 155 -7.02 18.59 -3.11
C GLY A 155 -6.66 19.51 -4.28
N GLY A 156 -7.57 19.67 -5.24
CA GLY A 156 -7.43 20.59 -6.36
C GLY A 156 -6.26 20.29 -7.31
N ALA A 157 -5.81 21.31 -8.03
CA ALA A 157 -4.84 21.18 -9.12
C ALA A 157 -3.45 20.72 -8.65
N SER A 158 -3.04 21.05 -7.42
CA SER A 158 -1.75 20.62 -6.86
C SER A 158 -1.71 19.11 -6.63
N ALA A 159 -2.77 18.53 -6.05
CA ALA A 159 -2.88 17.09 -5.85
C ALA A 159 -2.93 16.33 -7.19
N GLU A 160 -3.62 16.89 -8.19
CA GLU A 160 -3.70 16.27 -9.52
C GLU A 160 -2.37 16.30 -10.27
N LYS A 161 -1.58 17.37 -10.13
CA LYS A 161 -0.22 17.43 -10.68
C LYS A 161 0.66 16.31 -10.12
N VAL A 162 0.66 16.13 -8.79
CA VAL A 162 1.42 15.07 -8.13
C VAL A 162 0.95 13.69 -8.58
N ARG A 163 -0.37 13.49 -8.70
CA ARG A 163 -0.95 12.24 -9.21
C ARG A 163 -0.44 11.93 -10.61
N LYS A 164 -0.46 12.91 -11.52
CA LYS A 164 0.02 12.76 -12.90
C LYS A 164 1.50 12.38 -12.94
N GLU A 165 2.34 13.05 -12.16
CA GLU A 165 3.78 12.74 -12.08
C GLU A 165 4.03 11.31 -11.57
N ILE A 166 3.28 10.85 -10.56
CA ILE A 166 3.36 9.48 -10.04
C ILE A 166 2.92 8.46 -11.09
N VAL A 167 1.82 8.73 -11.81
CA VAL A 167 1.32 7.87 -12.89
C VAL A 167 2.34 7.78 -14.03
N GLU A 168 2.87 8.91 -14.48
CA GLU A 168 3.90 8.96 -15.55
C GLU A 168 5.18 8.23 -15.14
N ARG A 169 5.61 8.37 -13.88
CA ARG A 169 6.74 7.62 -13.35
C ARG A 169 6.46 6.12 -13.36
N ARG A 170 5.29 5.68 -12.90
CA ARG A 170 4.91 4.26 -12.92
C ARG A 170 4.87 3.69 -14.33
N MET A 171 4.33 4.44 -15.29
CA MET A 171 4.32 4.04 -16.70
C MET A 171 5.74 3.90 -17.26
N ARG A 172 6.63 4.84 -16.95
CA ARG A 172 8.05 4.75 -17.33
C ARG A 172 8.71 3.52 -16.72
N ASP A 173 8.54 3.28 -15.42
CA ASP A 173 9.14 2.13 -14.73
C ASP A 173 8.61 0.79 -15.28
N ALA A 174 7.30 0.68 -15.52
CA ALA A 174 6.69 -0.49 -16.15
C ALA A 174 7.21 -0.74 -17.58
N SER A 175 7.40 0.33 -18.37
CA SER A 175 7.95 0.23 -19.72
C SER A 175 9.43 -0.22 -19.75
N ARG A 176 10.18 0.06 -18.67
CA ARG A 176 11.57 -0.40 -18.51
C ARG A 176 11.62 -1.86 -18.06
N ALA A 177 10.75 -2.27 -17.14
CA ALA A 177 10.67 -3.65 -16.67
C ALA A 177 10.30 -4.65 -17.78
N GLY A 178 9.51 -4.23 -18.78
CA GLY A 178 9.18 -5.04 -19.95
C GLY A 178 10.29 -5.14 -21.02
N LYS A 179 11.38 -4.36 -20.89
CA LYS A 179 12.53 -4.36 -21.81
C LYS A 179 13.72 -5.04 -21.15
N VAL A 180 13.58 -6.32 -20.82
CA VAL A 180 14.76 -7.17 -20.59
C VAL A 180 15.32 -7.51 -21.96
N ASP A 181 16.52 -7.03 -22.25
CA ASP A 181 17.20 -7.36 -23.50
C ASP A 181 17.51 -8.87 -23.51
N ARG A 182 16.78 -9.62 -24.34
CA ARG A 182 16.96 -11.07 -24.48
C ARG A 182 18.36 -11.41 -25.02
N ALA A 183 19.01 -10.51 -25.77
CA ALA A 183 20.38 -10.73 -26.21
C ALA A 183 21.37 -10.60 -25.04
N ALA A 184 21.11 -9.67 -24.11
CA ALA A 184 21.84 -9.54 -22.85
C ALA A 184 21.52 -10.66 -21.86
N MET A 185 20.34 -11.29 -21.91
CA MET A 185 19.96 -12.38 -20.99
C MET A 185 20.47 -13.76 -21.43
N PHE A 186 20.67 -13.99 -22.74
CA PHE A 186 21.12 -15.28 -23.29
C PHE A 186 22.52 -15.23 -23.93
N GLY A 187 23.24 -14.11 -23.84
CA GLY A 187 24.61 -13.97 -24.32
C GLY A 187 24.82 -14.17 -25.82
N ILE A 188 23.77 -14.00 -26.63
CA ILE A 188 23.81 -14.25 -28.09
C ILE A 188 24.31 -13.01 -28.85
N GLY A 189 24.29 -11.83 -28.21
CA GLY A 189 24.99 -10.65 -28.72
C GLY A 189 26.42 -10.65 -28.20
N GLY A 190 27.41 -10.57 -29.09
CA GLY A 190 28.85 -10.55 -28.78
C GLY A 190 29.33 -9.31 -28.02
N GLY A 191 28.68 -8.98 -26.91
CA GLY A 191 29.26 -8.19 -25.84
C GLY A 191 30.12 -9.12 -24.99
N ASP A 192 31.37 -8.73 -24.78
CA ASP A 192 32.37 -9.51 -24.08
C ASP A 192 31.96 -9.71 -22.61
N TRP A 193 31.49 -10.91 -22.26
CA TRP A 193 31.10 -11.33 -20.91
C TRP A 193 32.28 -11.42 -19.93
N ARG A 194 33.48 -10.99 -20.34
CA ARG A 194 34.74 -11.10 -19.60
C ARG A 194 35.25 -9.80 -19.02
N GLU A 195 34.66 -8.65 -19.32
CA GLU A 195 35.09 -7.37 -18.74
C GLU A 195 34.32 -7.02 -17.45
N GLU A 196 35.13 -6.92 -16.39
CA GLU A 196 35.07 -6.24 -15.08
C GLU A 196 33.74 -5.88 -14.38
N ASP A 197 32.60 -5.73 -15.06
CA ASP A 197 31.30 -5.32 -14.49
C ASP A 197 30.23 -6.42 -14.60
N ASN A 198 30.52 -7.61 -14.07
CA ASN A 198 29.52 -8.67 -13.95
C ASN A 198 28.60 -8.41 -12.73
N PRO A 199 27.26 -8.33 -12.88
CA PRO A 199 26.33 -8.19 -11.77
C PRO A 199 26.46 -9.30 -10.71
N ASP A 200 26.83 -10.51 -11.11
CA ASP A 200 27.08 -11.62 -10.18
C ASP A 200 28.35 -11.41 -9.35
N ARG A 201 29.37 -10.73 -9.90
CA ARG A 201 30.57 -10.34 -9.15
C ARG A 201 30.25 -9.22 -8.17
N MET A 202 29.46 -8.22 -8.58
CA MET A 202 28.94 -7.20 -7.66
C MET A 202 28.11 -7.83 -6.53
N ILE A 203 27.29 -8.84 -6.84
CA ILE A 203 26.50 -9.58 -5.85
C ILE A 203 27.42 -10.41 -4.92
N LEU A 204 28.45 -11.08 -5.46
CA LEU A 204 29.42 -11.82 -4.65
C LEU A 204 30.29 -10.92 -3.76
N GLU A 205 30.74 -9.76 -4.27
CA GLU A 205 31.52 -8.78 -3.51
C GLU A 205 30.67 -8.11 -2.42
N THR A 206 29.41 -7.80 -2.71
CA THR A 206 28.47 -7.24 -1.72
C THR A 206 28.03 -8.29 -0.68
N ALA A 207 28.01 -9.58 -1.06
CA ALA A 207 27.71 -10.71 -0.17
C ALA A 207 28.94 -11.26 0.58
N GLY A 208 30.12 -10.64 0.41
CA GLY A 208 31.34 -10.97 1.17
C GLY A 208 32.02 -12.29 0.79
N ALA A 209 31.74 -12.85 -0.39
CA ALA A 209 32.33 -14.11 -0.83
C ALA A 209 33.65 -13.88 -1.60
N HIS A 210 34.78 -13.82 -0.91
CA HIS A 210 36.10 -14.00 -1.54
C HIS A 210 36.33 -15.48 -1.85
N THR A 211 36.38 -15.88 -3.12
CA THR A 211 36.73 -17.25 -3.52
C THR A 211 38.19 -17.34 -4.00
N PHE A 212 38.87 -18.35 -3.46
CA PHE A 212 40.30 -18.66 -3.48
C PHE A 212 40.88 -19.15 -4.83
N TYR A 213 40.30 -18.82 -5.98
CA TYR A 213 40.66 -19.48 -7.25
C TYR A 213 41.72 -18.78 -8.11
N SER A 214 42.18 -17.58 -7.77
CA SER A 214 43.17 -16.84 -8.58
C SER A 214 44.64 -17.19 -8.30
N ALA A 215 44.96 -17.82 -7.17
CA ALA A 215 46.36 -18.04 -6.77
C ALA A 215 47.06 -19.26 -7.40
N GLN A 216 46.35 -20.08 -8.19
CA GLN A 216 46.90 -21.31 -8.78
C GLN A 216 47.22 -21.22 -10.28
N LEU A 217 46.81 -20.15 -10.96
CA LEU A 217 47.08 -19.95 -12.38
C LEU A 217 48.35 -19.12 -12.65
N GLU A 218 48.94 -18.47 -11.65
CA GLU A 218 50.20 -17.71 -11.78
C GLU A 218 51.47 -18.59 -11.77
N LYS A 219 51.36 -19.93 -11.69
CA LYS A 219 52.51 -20.85 -11.60
C LYS A 219 52.71 -21.80 -12.77
N LEU A 220 52.23 -21.45 -13.96
CA LEU A 220 52.64 -22.17 -15.17
C LEU A 220 53.67 -21.32 -15.93
N PRO A 221 54.85 -21.88 -16.30
CA PRO A 221 55.86 -21.13 -17.04
C PRO A 221 55.32 -20.77 -18.42
N ASN A 222 55.56 -19.53 -18.85
CA ASN A 222 55.30 -19.09 -20.22
C ASN A 222 56.26 -19.81 -21.18
N ASP A 223 55.73 -20.64 -22.08
CA ASP A 223 56.46 -21.07 -23.28
C ASP A 223 56.52 -19.88 -24.25
N ASP A 224 57.72 -19.32 -24.41
CA ASP A 224 58.02 -18.21 -25.32
C ASP A 224 58.16 -18.71 -26.77
N PRO A 225 57.34 -18.24 -27.74
CA PRO A 225 57.32 -18.79 -29.09
C PRO A 225 58.33 -18.16 -30.06
N ASN A 226 59.44 -17.55 -29.61
CA ASN A 226 60.42 -17.01 -30.56
C ASN A 226 61.90 -16.94 -30.14
N ALA A 227 62.44 -18.00 -29.52
CA ALA A 227 63.90 -18.24 -29.52
C ALA A 227 64.31 -19.04 -30.77
N LYS A 228 64.52 -18.36 -31.91
CA LYS A 228 65.15 -18.92 -33.13
C LYS A 228 66.62 -18.45 -33.25
N GLU A 229 67.43 -19.29 -33.89
CA GLU A 229 68.78 -19.03 -34.47
C GLU A 229 70.00 -19.06 -33.52
N ARG A 230 70.63 -20.23 -33.39
CA ARG A 230 71.96 -20.58 -33.95
C ARG A 230 72.35 -22.02 -33.60
#